data_AF-A0A956J3K6-F1
#
_entry.id   AF-A0A956J3K6-F1
#
_cell.length_a   1.000
_cell.length_b   1.000
_cell.length_c   1.000
_cell.angle_alpha   90.00
_cell.angle_beta   90.00
_cell.angle_gamma   90.00
#
_symmetry.space_group_name_H-M   'P 1'
#
loop_
_entity.id
_entity.type
_entity.pdbx_description
1 polymer ?
#
loop_
_entity_poly.entity_id
_entity_poly.type
_entity_poly.pdbx_seq_one_letter_code
_entity_poly.pdbx_strand_id
1 'polypeptide(L)'
;MENLPDTDGIKAVVRRFGGLIHELGEELGERPLVLPNGKYFPDEFAPNGKGARRLLRRMQRHAGLDDVPIELEVVGETEESGGSCGTGGCGSGACSTQEAPEQLQRLVPQGDGWLLRLLAGELK
;
A
#
# COMPACT_ATOMS: atom_id res chain seq x y z
N MET A 1 39.74 1.80 19.69
CA MET A 1 39.11 2.88 20.48
C MET A 1 38.00 3.43 19.61
N GLU A 2 36.76 3.18 20.01
CA GLU A 2 35.56 3.54 19.25
C GLU A 2 35.39 5.06 19.24
N ASN A 3 35.18 5.64 18.06
CA ASN A 3 35.16 7.09 17.84
C ASN A 3 33.76 7.61 18.22
N LEU A 4 33.56 7.96 19.49
CA LEU A 4 32.31 8.54 19.97
C LEU A 4 32.15 9.98 19.47
N PRO A 5 30.92 10.41 19.12
CA PRO A 5 30.66 11.77 18.69
C PRO A 5 30.99 12.79 19.79
N ASP A 6 31.24 14.04 19.38
CA ASP A 6 31.49 15.13 20.32
C ASP A 6 30.28 15.42 21.22
N THR A 7 30.51 16.23 22.24
CA THR A 7 29.50 16.59 23.25
C THR A 7 28.23 17.17 22.64
N ASP A 8 28.32 17.89 21.52
CA ASP A 8 27.17 18.51 20.88
C ASP A 8 26.38 17.48 20.07
N GLY A 9 27.06 16.53 19.43
CA GLY A 9 26.46 15.33 18.84
C GLY A 9 25.70 14.50 19.87
N ILE A 10 26.28 14.28 21.06
CA ILE A 10 25.62 13.57 22.16
C ILE A 10 24.34 14.32 22.61
N LYS A 11 24.42 15.64 22.82
CA LYS A 11 23.25 16.46 23.20
C LYS A 11 22.14 16.42 22.14
N ALA A 12 22.52 16.43 20.86
CA ALA A 12 21.56 16.34 19.76
C ALA A 12 20.81 15.01 19.75
N VAL A 13 21.53 13.89 19.95
CA VAL A 13 20.92 12.55 20.05
C VAL A 13 19.99 12.48 21.26
N VAL A 14 20.44 12.90 22.44
CA VAL A 14 19.62 12.89 23.67
C VAL A 14 18.36 13.74 23.51
N ARG A 15 18.45 14.92 22.91
CA ARG A 15 17.29 15.79 22.68
C ARG A 15 16.27 15.15 21.74
N ARG A 16 16.72 14.55 20.63
CA ARG A 16 15.83 13.87 19.68
C ARG A 16 15.18 12.64 20.30
N PHE A 17 15.96 11.84 21.03
CA PHE A 17 15.46 10.66 21.71
C PHE A 17 14.47 11.03 22.82
N GLY A 18 14.72 12.10 23.59
CA GLY A 18 13.77 12.64 24.55
C GLY A 18 12.47 13.12 23.91
N GLY A 19 12.53 13.71 22.71
CA GLY A 19 11.35 14.04 21.92
C GLY A 19 10.53 12.80 21.54
N LEU A 20 11.19 11.73 21.10
CA LEU A 20 10.53 10.46 20.77
C LEU A 20 9.88 9.82 22.00
N ILE A 21 10.56 9.82 23.16
CA ILE A 21 9.98 9.33 24.42
C ILE A 21 8.76 10.17 24.82
N HIS A 22 8.85 11.49 24.70
CA HIS A 22 7.74 12.37 25.04
C HIS A 22 6.50 12.14 24.15
N GLU A 23 6.71 11.90 22.86
CA GLU A 23 5.60 11.71 21.90
C GLU A 23 5.01 10.29 21.96
N LEU A 24 5.86 9.27 22.01
CA LEU A 24 5.45 7.87 21.90
C LEU A 24 5.24 7.20 23.27
N GLY A 25 5.84 7.75 24.34
CA GLY A 25 5.68 7.27 25.70
C GLY A 25 5.95 5.76 25.84
N GLU A 26 5.01 5.08 26.47
CA GLU A 26 5.04 3.62 26.67
C GLU A 26 4.84 2.81 25.38
N GLU A 27 4.42 3.42 24.26
CA GLU A 27 4.29 2.70 22.97
C GLU A 27 5.64 2.53 22.25
N LEU A 28 6.69 3.25 22.70
CA LEU A 28 8.00 3.23 22.06
C LEU A 28 8.63 1.84 22.17
N GLY A 29 8.66 1.11 21.05
CA GLY A 29 9.22 -0.25 20.97
C GLY A 29 8.22 -1.38 21.23
N GLU A 30 6.99 -1.06 21.66
CA GLU A 30 5.93 -2.05 21.89
C GLU A 30 5.21 -2.44 20.59
N ARG A 31 5.17 -1.55 19.59
CA ARG A 31 4.54 -1.86 18.31
C ARG A 31 5.29 -2.98 17.60
N PRO A 32 4.66 -4.13 17.36
CA PRO A 32 5.34 -5.26 16.75
C PRO A 32 5.74 -4.92 15.32
N LEU A 33 7.00 -5.19 14.98
CA LEU A 33 7.46 -5.11 13.59
C LEU A 33 6.70 -6.15 12.76
N VAL A 34 5.97 -5.66 11.76
CA VAL A 34 5.25 -6.46 10.79
C VAL A 34 6.24 -6.90 9.72
N LEU A 35 6.53 -8.19 9.67
CA LEU A 35 7.48 -8.79 8.74
C LEU A 35 6.76 -9.48 7.59
N PRO A 36 7.34 -9.55 6.37
CA PRO A 36 6.75 -10.24 5.23
C PRO A 36 6.90 -11.78 5.38
N ASN A 37 6.26 -12.36 6.38
CA ASN A 37 6.30 -13.79 6.66
C ASN A 37 4.90 -14.33 6.98
N GLY A 38 4.78 -15.66 7.07
CA GLY A 38 3.50 -16.33 7.31
C GLY A 38 2.83 -16.00 8.64
N LYS A 39 3.53 -15.38 9.61
CA LYS A 39 2.92 -14.92 10.86
C LYS A 39 2.01 -13.70 10.62
N TYR A 40 2.44 -12.78 9.76
CA TYR A 40 1.70 -11.53 9.48
C TYR A 40 0.94 -11.56 8.15
N PHE A 41 1.41 -12.37 7.20
CA PHE A 41 0.82 -12.58 5.88
C PHE A 41 0.62 -14.09 5.66
N PRO A 42 -0.38 -14.70 6.33
CA PRO A 42 -0.63 -16.14 6.24
C PRO A 42 -1.34 -16.56 4.94
N ASP A 43 -1.75 -15.59 4.14
CA ASP A 43 -2.52 -15.83 2.93
C ASP A 43 -1.64 -16.45 1.84
N GLU A 44 -2.18 -17.44 1.12
CA GLU A 44 -1.53 -17.96 -0.07
C GLU A 44 -1.29 -16.84 -1.09
N PHE A 45 -0.08 -16.81 -1.64
CA PHE A 45 0.30 -15.84 -2.66
C PHE A 45 -0.51 -16.08 -3.94
N ALA A 46 -1.22 -15.04 -4.40
CA ALA A 46 -2.02 -15.08 -5.60
C ALA A 46 -1.67 -13.84 -6.45
N PRO A 47 -0.91 -13.99 -7.54
CA PRO A 47 -0.49 -12.87 -8.41
C PRO A 47 -1.66 -12.48 -9.34
N ASN A 48 -2.74 -11.98 -8.75
CA ASN A 48 -3.94 -11.52 -9.45
C ASN A 48 -4.64 -10.43 -8.62
N GLY A 49 -5.65 -9.77 -9.21
CA GLY A 49 -6.35 -8.68 -8.53
C GLY A 49 -6.99 -9.08 -7.20
N LYS A 50 -7.43 -10.33 -7.05
CA LYS A 50 -8.00 -10.84 -5.78
C LYS A 50 -6.93 -10.96 -4.69
N GLY A 51 -5.74 -11.44 -5.04
CA GLY A 51 -4.59 -11.50 -4.13
C GLY A 51 -4.12 -10.10 -3.73
N ALA A 52 -3.99 -9.18 -4.69
CA ALA A 52 -3.62 -7.79 -4.41
C ALA A 52 -4.63 -7.09 -3.49
N ARG A 53 -5.95 -7.29 -3.70
CA ARG A 53 -6.99 -6.79 -2.78
C ARG A 53 -6.85 -7.37 -1.36
N ARG A 54 -6.46 -8.63 -1.24
CA ARG A 54 -6.25 -9.27 0.07
C ARG A 54 -5.01 -8.70 0.77
N LEU A 55 -3.92 -8.52 0.03
CA LEU A 55 -2.70 -7.90 0.53
C LEU A 55 -2.96 -6.47 1.01
N LEU A 56 -3.64 -5.65 0.20
CA LEU A 56 -4.00 -4.27 0.55
C LEU A 56 -4.80 -4.20 1.86
N ARG A 57 -5.82 -5.06 2.03
CA ARG A 57 -6.59 -5.12 3.29
C ARG A 57 -5.72 -5.54 4.48
N ARG A 58 -4.78 -6.48 4.27
CA ARG A 58 -3.87 -6.93 5.33
C ARG A 58 -2.93 -5.79 5.77
N MET A 59 -2.41 -5.03 4.80
CA MET A 59 -1.57 -3.87 5.07
C MET A 59 -2.33 -2.77 5.82
N GLN A 60 -3.56 -2.46 5.42
CA GLN A 60 -4.41 -1.49 6.13
C GLN A 60 -4.61 -1.88 7.61
N ARG A 61 -4.94 -3.15 7.88
CA ARG A 61 -5.10 -3.65 9.25
C ARG A 61 -3.83 -3.52 10.07
N HIS A 62 -2.69 -3.91 9.50
CA HIS A 62 -1.39 -3.81 10.18
C HIS A 62 -0.99 -2.35 10.45
N ALA A 63 -1.46 -1.42 9.63
CA ALA A 63 -1.22 0.02 9.79
C ALA A 63 -2.28 0.72 10.67
N GLY A 64 -3.32 0.02 11.12
CA GLY A 64 -4.44 0.63 11.86
C GLY A 64 -5.29 1.56 11.00
N LEU A 65 -5.39 1.30 9.69
CA LEU A 65 -6.12 2.09 8.70
C LEU A 65 -7.44 1.42 8.28
N ASP A 66 -8.04 0.59 9.14
CA ASP A 66 -9.26 -0.16 8.81
C ASP A 66 -10.48 0.75 8.55
N ASP A 67 -10.43 2.00 9.02
CA ASP A 67 -11.46 3.02 8.87
C ASP A 67 -11.22 3.98 7.69
N VAL A 68 -10.06 3.91 7.04
CA VAL A 68 -9.73 4.72 5.86
C VAL A 68 -10.22 3.98 4.60
N PRO A 69 -11.15 4.53 3.80
CA PRO A 69 -11.61 3.86 2.60
C PRO A 69 -10.50 3.84 1.54
N ILE A 70 -9.89 2.67 1.29
CA ILE A 70 -8.92 2.48 0.20
C ILE A 70 -9.38 1.37 -0.74
N GLU A 71 -9.70 1.75 -1.98
CA GLU A 71 -10.10 0.83 -3.05
C GLU A 71 -8.91 0.46 -3.96
N LEU A 72 -9.00 -0.67 -4.67
CA LEU A 72 -7.95 -1.12 -5.61
C LEU A 72 -8.52 -1.23 -7.02
N GLU A 73 -7.90 -0.51 -7.96
CA GLU A 73 -8.11 -0.63 -9.40
C GLU A 73 -6.88 -1.29 -10.05
N VAL A 74 -7.11 -2.34 -10.84
CA VAL A 74 -6.06 -2.99 -11.65
C VAL A 74 -6.22 -2.48 -13.08
N VAL A 75 -5.27 -1.66 -13.52
CA VAL A 75 -5.25 -1.00 -14.82
C VAL A 75 -4.62 -1.94 -15.87
N GLY A 76 -5.33 -2.15 -16.98
CA GLY A 76 -4.88 -3.01 -18.07
C GLY A 76 -5.28 -4.48 -17.95
N GLU A 77 -6.09 -4.84 -16.94
CA GLU A 77 -6.80 -6.13 -16.92
C GLU A 77 -8.01 -5.99 -17.86
N THR A 78 -8.00 -6.71 -18.99
CA THR A 78 -9.20 -6.82 -19.85
C THR A 78 -10.18 -7.72 -19.13
N GLU A 79 -11.35 -7.18 -18.74
CA GLU A 79 -12.33 -7.92 -17.92
C GLU A 79 -12.76 -9.23 -18.59
N GLU A 80 -12.32 -10.37 -18.05
CA GLU A 80 -13.07 -11.64 -18.13
C GLU A 80 -13.62 -11.97 -16.73
N SER A 81 -14.65 -11.24 -16.30
CA SER A 81 -15.54 -11.71 -15.22
C SER A 81 -16.87 -10.95 -15.18
N GLY A 82 -17.91 -11.62 -15.65
CA GLY A 82 -19.17 -11.71 -14.90
C GLY A 82 -20.07 -10.47 -14.86
N GLY A 83 -20.87 -10.30 -15.92
CA GLY A 83 -22.30 -9.97 -15.82
C GLY A 83 -22.70 -8.81 -14.89
N SER A 84 -22.55 -7.58 -15.38
CA SER A 84 -23.44 -6.48 -15.00
C SER A 84 -24.22 -6.05 -16.23
N CYS A 85 -25.54 -6.23 -16.18
CA CYS A 85 -26.49 -5.84 -17.21
C CYS A 85 -26.67 -4.31 -17.20
N GLY A 86 -25.76 -3.59 -17.84
CA GLY A 86 -25.91 -2.17 -18.16
C GLY A 86 -26.07 -2.00 -19.67
N THR A 87 -27.29 -1.79 -20.14
CA THR A 87 -27.59 -1.54 -21.55
C THR A 87 -27.01 -0.20 -22.01
N GLY A 88 -26.06 -0.22 -22.96
CA GLY A 88 -25.73 0.98 -23.75
C GLY A 88 -24.36 0.96 -24.42
N GLY A 89 -24.34 0.81 -25.74
CA GLY A 89 -23.29 1.35 -26.61
C GLY A 89 -22.30 0.35 -27.22
N CYS A 90 -22.57 -0.12 -28.44
CA CYS A 90 -21.56 -0.69 -29.34
C CYS A 90 -20.57 0.38 -29.79
N GLY A 91 -19.27 0.09 -29.67
CA GLY A 91 -18.18 0.83 -30.30
C GLY A 91 -17.02 -0.11 -30.61
N SER A 92 -17.08 -0.73 -31.78
CA SER A 92 -16.04 -1.58 -32.35
C SER A 92 -14.74 -0.79 -32.60
N GLY A 93 -13.60 -1.35 -32.18
CA GLY A 93 -12.31 -0.94 -32.74
C GLY A 93 -11.12 -1.04 -31.77
N ALA A 94 -10.14 -1.83 -32.20
CA ALA A 94 -8.75 -1.85 -31.76
C ALA A 94 -8.44 -2.48 -30.38
N CYS A 95 -7.88 -3.69 -30.46
CA CYS A 95 -6.88 -4.15 -29.51
C CYS A 95 -5.69 -3.17 -29.50
N SER A 96 -5.77 -2.10 -28.73
CA SER A 96 -4.59 -1.42 -28.25
C SER A 96 -4.19 -2.10 -26.96
N THR A 97 -3.04 -2.77 -26.99
CA THR A 97 -2.25 -2.97 -25.78
C THR A 97 -2.05 -1.56 -25.21
N GLN A 98 -2.79 -1.21 -24.16
CA GLN A 98 -2.64 0.08 -23.51
C GLN A 98 -1.20 0.12 -23.01
N GLU A 99 -0.35 0.89 -23.71
CA GLU A 99 0.95 1.26 -23.18
C GLU A 99 0.70 1.81 -21.78
N ALA A 100 1.37 1.20 -20.80
CA ALA A 100 1.29 1.68 -19.43
C ALA A 100 1.64 3.18 -19.46
N PRO A 101 0.79 4.07 -18.91
CA PRO A 101 1.14 5.48 -18.84
C PRO A 101 2.50 5.59 -18.15
N GLU A 102 3.45 6.34 -18.75
CA GLU A 102 4.84 6.43 -18.26
C GLU A 102 4.91 6.78 -16.76
N GLN A 103 3.87 7.40 -16.21
CA GLN A 103 3.67 7.60 -14.78
C GLN A 103 2.20 7.36 -14.41
N LEU A 104 1.85 6.11 -14.08
CA LEU A 104 0.56 5.82 -13.44
C LEU A 104 0.51 6.51 -12.07
N GLN A 105 -0.42 7.43 -11.89
CA GLN A 105 -0.71 7.98 -10.56
C GLN A 105 -1.23 6.86 -9.65
N ARG A 106 -0.38 6.42 -8.72
CA ARG A 106 -0.64 5.25 -7.87
C ARG A 106 -1.76 5.46 -6.88
N LEU A 107 -1.83 6.64 -6.29
CA LEU A 107 -2.83 6.94 -5.28
C LEU A 107 -3.60 8.18 -5.74
N VAL A 108 -4.91 8.01 -5.92
CA VAL A 108 -5.81 9.08 -6.37
C VAL A 108 -6.81 9.35 -5.24
N PRO A 109 -6.99 10.61 -4.80
CA PRO A 109 -8.01 10.92 -3.81
C PRO A 109 -9.42 10.69 -4.39
N GLN A 110 -10.30 10.08 -3.60
CA GLN A 110 -11.67 9.76 -3.99
C GLN A 110 -12.62 10.05 -2.82
N GLY A 111 -13.20 11.25 -2.82
CA GLY A 111 -14.06 11.71 -1.72
C GLY A 111 -13.31 11.68 -0.39
N ASP A 112 -13.81 10.88 0.55
CA ASP A 112 -13.23 10.68 1.89
C ASP A 112 -12.16 9.56 1.93
N GLY A 113 -11.78 9.02 0.77
CA GLY A 113 -10.88 7.88 0.65
C GLY A 113 -9.87 8.00 -0.48
N TRP A 114 -9.28 6.87 -0.84
CA TRP A 114 -8.24 6.76 -1.83
C TRP A 114 -8.48 5.59 -2.79
N LEU A 115 -8.12 5.79 -4.05
CA LEU A 115 -8.03 4.75 -5.05
C LEU A 115 -6.56 4.40 -5.28
N LEU A 116 -6.19 3.17 -4.96
CA LEU A 116 -4.89 2.60 -5.28
C LEU A 116 -4.94 1.96 -6.67
N ARG A 117 -4.05 2.39 -7.57
CA ARG A 117 -3.95 1.91 -8.94
C ARG A 117 -2.70 1.04 -9.12
N LEU A 118 -2.93 -0.17 -9.61
CA LEU A 118 -1.88 -1.15 -9.91
C LEU A 118 -1.94 -1.50 -11.39
N LEU A 119 -0.80 -1.61 -12.07
CA LEU A 119 -0.76 -2.10 -13.44
C LEU A 119 -0.92 -3.62 -13.42
N ALA A 120 -1.70 -4.18 -14.34
CA ALA A 120 -1.84 -5.62 -14.49
C ALA A 120 -0.47 -6.32 -14.71
N GLY A 121 0.49 -5.63 -15.34
CA GLY A 121 1.85 -6.12 -15.52
C GLY A 121 2.63 -6.37 -14.22
N GLU A 122 2.21 -5.78 -13.10
CA GLU A 122 2.86 -5.94 -11.78
C GLU A 122 2.33 -7.14 -11.00
N LEU A 123 1.27 -7.80 -11.48
CA LEU A 123 0.68 -8.99 -10.86
C LEU A 123 1.35 -10.27 -11.35
N LYS A 124 2.68 -10.34 -11.38
CA LYS A 124 3.42 -11.48 -11.94
C LYS A 124 4.52 -11.96 -10.99
#